data_AF-A0A3R9KI75-F1
#
_entry.id   AF-A0A3R9KI75-F1
#
_cell.length_a   1.000
_cell.length_b   1.000
_cell.length_c   1.000
_cell.angle_alpha   90.00
_cell.angle_beta   90.00
_cell.angle_gamma   90.00
#
_symmetry.space_group_name_H-M   'P 1'
#
loop_
_entity.id
_entity.type
_entity.pdbx_description
1 polymer ?
#
loop_
_entity_poly.entity_id
_entity_poly.type
_entity_poly.pdbx_seq_one_letter_code
_entity_poly.pdbx_strand_id
1 'polypeptide(L)'
;MKGGDGFGTIYWVYGSSHKIFDWQFNEQGEVIDEHGRVVITAMRFNYLETAKNSLQSLDTELASLVGLRDRLKADGLSRGEKIYLDSEQALVTASAIENIATKGLDLLISLYDDAIQEAEDLWNLIVRQAYTAGPKLSESEIYSALSDVGVTRESISVSDFQRYREKKALAYELKREFEGIAQKMRSGIQKQLDQDQELARNFKQWDLMR
;
A
#
# COMPACT_ATOMS: atom_id res chain seq x y z
N MET A 1 5.98 -13.24 -35.72
CA MET A 1 5.05 -12.85 -34.65
C MET A 1 5.69 -13.22 -33.32
N LYS A 2 6.21 -12.24 -32.57
CA LYS A 2 6.68 -12.43 -31.19
C LYS A 2 5.73 -11.64 -30.30
N GLY A 3 4.81 -12.33 -29.63
CA GLY A 3 4.02 -11.74 -28.55
C GLY A 3 4.87 -11.80 -27.29
N GLY A 4 5.30 -10.64 -26.79
CA GLY A 4 5.91 -10.52 -25.48
C GLY A 4 4.82 -10.69 -24.43
N ASP A 5 4.81 -11.83 -23.76
CA ASP A 5 4.01 -12.14 -22.59
C ASP A 5 4.68 -11.57 -21.33
N GLY A 6 4.79 -10.24 -21.26
CA GLY A 6 5.15 -9.52 -20.04
C GLY A 6 4.00 -9.40 -19.04
N PHE A 7 3.20 -10.47 -18.86
CA PHE A 7 2.06 -10.46 -17.95
C PHE A 7 2.41 -11.21 -16.66
N GLY A 8 2.71 -10.41 -15.62
CA GLY A 8 2.50 -10.76 -14.21
C GLY A 8 2.94 -12.15 -13.77
N THR A 9 4.20 -12.29 -13.38
CA THR A 9 4.62 -13.42 -12.55
C THR A 9 3.81 -13.38 -11.24
N ILE A 10 2.92 -14.36 -11.05
CA ILE A 10 2.22 -14.52 -9.77
C ILE A 10 3.19 -15.15 -8.78
N TYR A 11 3.62 -14.36 -7.79
CA TYR A 11 4.48 -14.84 -6.71
C TYR A 11 3.65 -15.55 -5.65
N TRP A 12 3.82 -16.87 -5.54
CA TRP A 12 3.24 -17.65 -4.46
C TRP A 12 4.16 -17.59 -3.24
N VAL A 13 3.69 -16.97 -2.16
CA VAL A 13 4.48 -16.70 -0.94
C VAL A 13 4.44 -17.89 0.03
N TYR A 14 3.49 -18.81 -0.13
CA TYR A 14 3.23 -19.89 0.82
C TYR A 14 3.09 -21.27 0.17
N GLY A 15 4.18 -21.75 -0.46
CA GLY A 15 4.46 -23.18 -0.67
C GLY A 15 5.29 -23.49 -1.94
N SER A 16 5.29 -24.76 -2.38
CA SER A 16 6.21 -25.33 -3.38
C SER A 16 5.70 -25.59 -4.82
N SER A 17 4.47 -25.22 -5.23
CA SER A 17 3.98 -25.48 -6.60
C SER A 17 3.38 -24.25 -7.31
N HIS A 18 3.60 -24.15 -8.62
CA HIS A 18 3.09 -23.09 -9.51
C HIS A 18 1.95 -23.56 -10.44
N LYS A 19 1.36 -24.75 -10.22
CA LYS A 19 0.30 -25.28 -11.07
C LYS A 19 -1.07 -24.80 -10.59
N ILE A 20 -1.92 -24.32 -11.51
CA ILE A 20 -3.27 -23.83 -11.20
C ILE A 20 -4.17 -24.88 -10.53
N PHE A 21 -3.94 -26.17 -10.79
CA PHE A 21 -4.72 -27.26 -10.20
C PHE A 21 -4.41 -27.50 -8.72
N ASP A 22 -3.29 -26.97 -8.23
CA ASP A 22 -2.92 -27.05 -6.81
C ASP A 22 -3.58 -25.92 -6.00
N TRP A 23 -4.39 -25.06 -6.65
CA TRP A 23 -5.03 -23.91 -6.04
C TRP A 23 -6.46 -24.26 -5.65
N GLN A 24 -6.85 -23.85 -4.43
CA GLN A 24 -8.23 -23.94 -3.97
C GLN A 24 -8.90 -22.58 -4.14
N PHE A 25 -10.19 -22.60 -4.47
CA PHE A 25 -10.98 -21.39 -4.66
C PHE A 25 -12.26 -21.46 -3.84
N ASN A 26 -12.70 -20.35 -3.24
CA ASN A 26 -14.02 -20.25 -2.63
C ASN A 26 -15.13 -20.09 -3.69
N GLU A 27 -16.39 -20.05 -3.27
CA GLU A 27 -17.55 -19.90 -4.16
C GLU A 27 -17.53 -18.58 -4.97
N GLN A 28 -16.79 -17.58 -4.50
CA GLN A 28 -16.61 -16.28 -5.15
C GLN A 28 -15.45 -16.29 -6.16
N GLY A 29 -14.73 -17.41 -6.30
CA GLY A 29 -13.58 -17.55 -7.20
C GLY A 29 -12.27 -16.96 -6.65
N GLU A 30 -12.19 -16.69 -5.35
CA GLU A 30 -10.98 -16.20 -4.69
C GLU A 30 -10.11 -17.37 -4.23
N VAL A 31 -8.78 -17.22 -4.32
CA VAL A 31 -7.82 -18.25 -3.89
C VAL A 31 -7.86 -18.39 -2.38
N ILE A 32 -8.00 -19.62 -1.86
CA ILE A 32 -8.02 -19.93 -0.42
C ILE A 32 -6.87 -20.86 0.00
N ASP A 33 -6.47 -20.77 1.27
CA ASP A 33 -5.48 -21.66 1.89
C ASP A 33 -6.13 -22.97 2.38
N GLU A 34 -5.32 -23.85 2.98
CA GLU A 34 -5.76 -25.14 3.54
C GLU A 34 -6.82 -25.01 4.66
N HIS A 35 -7.01 -23.80 5.21
CA HIS A 35 -8.00 -23.48 6.24
C HIS A 35 -9.23 -22.75 5.67
N GLY A 36 -9.31 -22.58 4.35
CA GLY A 36 -10.42 -21.88 3.67
C GLY A 36 -10.33 -20.36 3.70
N ARG A 37 -9.19 -19.78 4.10
CA ARG A 37 -8.99 -18.32 4.19
C ARG A 37 -8.47 -17.77 2.87
N VAL A 38 -8.97 -16.60 2.45
CA VAL A 38 -8.55 -15.95 1.20
C VAL A 38 -7.06 -15.56 1.24
N VAL A 39 -6.27 -16.09 0.30
CA VAL A 39 -4.79 -15.95 0.22
C VAL A 39 -4.36 -14.64 -0.42
N ILE A 40 -5.18 -14.12 -1.35
CA ILE A 40 -4.98 -12.81 -1.95
C ILE A 40 -6.26 -12.02 -1.71
N THR A 41 -6.25 -11.20 -0.67
CA THR A 41 -7.39 -10.34 -0.34
C THR A 41 -7.60 -9.31 -1.46
N ALA A 42 -8.84 -8.87 -1.66
CA ALA A 42 -9.17 -7.78 -2.58
C ALA A 42 -8.29 -6.53 -2.33
N MET A 43 -7.92 -6.26 -1.07
CA MET A 43 -7.02 -5.16 -0.72
C MET A 43 -5.60 -5.36 -1.25
N ARG A 44 -5.07 -6.60 -1.19
CA ARG A 44 -3.75 -6.91 -1.74
C ARG A 44 -3.75 -6.80 -3.27
N PHE A 45 -4.81 -7.25 -3.94
CA PHE A 45 -4.98 -7.04 -5.37
C PHE A 45 -5.04 -5.56 -5.73
N ASN A 46 -5.87 -4.78 -5.02
CA ASN A 46 -5.99 -3.33 -5.22
C ASN A 46 -4.65 -2.60 -5.06
N TYR A 47 -3.84 -2.97 -4.06
CA TYR A 47 -2.50 -2.43 -3.89
C TYR A 47 -1.59 -2.77 -5.09
N LEU A 48 -1.54 -4.04 -5.49
CA LEU A 48 -0.68 -4.48 -6.59
C LEU A 48 -1.07 -3.83 -7.92
N GLU A 49 -2.37 -3.72 -8.19
CA GLU A 49 -2.89 -3.03 -9.37
C GLU A 49 -2.56 -1.55 -9.33
N THR A 50 -2.75 -0.88 -8.19
CA THR A 50 -2.41 0.53 -8.04
C THR A 50 -0.91 0.77 -8.23
N ALA A 51 -0.07 -0.09 -7.67
CA ALA A 51 1.38 0.01 -7.81
C ALA A 51 1.81 -0.18 -9.26
N LYS A 52 1.26 -1.20 -9.94
CA LYS A 52 1.50 -1.43 -11.36
C LYS A 52 1.09 -0.23 -12.21
N ASN A 53 -0.14 0.27 -12.02
CA ASN A 53 -0.66 1.39 -12.80
C ASN A 53 0.14 2.67 -12.54
N SER A 54 0.58 2.91 -11.30
CA SER A 54 1.42 4.06 -10.95
C SER A 54 2.80 3.99 -11.60
N LEU A 55 3.41 2.80 -11.64
CA LEU A 55 4.70 2.59 -12.32
C LEU A 55 4.57 2.72 -13.85
N GLN A 56 3.49 2.21 -14.44
CA GLN A 56 3.23 2.37 -15.88
C GLN A 56 3.00 3.83 -16.26
N SER A 57 2.25 4.58 -15.44
CA SER A 57 2.06 6.01 -15.63
C SER A 57 3.38 6.76 -15.48
N LEU A 58 4.18 6.45 -14.46
CA LEU A 58 5.52 7.03 -14.29
C LEU A 58 6.40 6.80 -15.51
N ASP A 59 6.49 5.57 -16.01
CA ASP A 59 7.29 5.23 -17.19
C ASP A 59 6.85 5.99 -18.43
N THR A 60 5.53 6.06 -18.68
CA THR A 60 4.93 6.79 -19.79
C THR A 60 5.28 8.29 -19.74
N GLU A 61 5.15 8.90 -18.57
CA GLU A 61 5.41 10.31 -18.38
C GLU A 61 6.90 10.65 -18.46
N LEU A 62 7.78 9.81 -17.89
CA LEU A 62 9.22 9.98 -18.03
C LEU A 62 9.67 9.82 -19.49
N ALA A 63 9.09 8.90 -20.25
CA ALA A 63 9.35 8.75 -21.68
C ALA A 63 8.91 9.98 -22.47
N SER A 64 7.74 10.56 -22.14
CA SER A 64 7.27 11.81 -22.73
C SER A 64 8.23 12.98 -22.43
N LEU A 65 8.73 13.10 -21.19
CA LEU A 65 9.73 14.11 -20.83
C LEU A 65 11.06 13.93 -21.55
N VAL A 66 11.50 12.68 -21.77
CA VAL A 66 12.67 12.37 -22.61
C VAL A 66 12.45 12.85 -24.04
N GLY A 67 11.28 12.56 -24.63
CA GLY A 67 10.94 13.02 -25.98
C GLY A 67 10.84 14.55 -26.09
N LEU A 68 10.35 15.22 -25.06
CA LEU A 68 10.36 16.69 -25.00
C LEU A 68 11.77 17.24 -24.88
N ARG A 69 12.60 16.70 -23.98
CA ARG A 69 14.02 17.07 -23.85
C ARG A 69 14.75 17.00 -25.19
N ASP A 70 14.52 15.93 -25.95
CA ASP A 70 15.20 15.73 -27.23
C ASP A 70 14.75 16.75 -28.30
N ARG A 71 13.49 17.22 -28.24
CA ARG A 71 12.98 18.31 -29.09
C ARG A 71 13.55 19.68 -28.69
N LEU A 72 13.73 19.92 -27.40
CA LEU A 72 14.28 21.19 -26.88
C LEU A 72 15.78 21.31 -27.12
N LYS A 73 16.51 20.18 -27.12
CA LYS A 73 17.97 20.14 -27.18
C LYS A 73 18.50 20.32 -28.62
N ALA A 74 18.29 21.50 -29.22
CA ALA A 74 18.89 21.86 -30.51
C ALA A 74 20.42 22.05 -30.39
N ASP A 75 20.87 22.97 -29.51
CA ASP A 75 22.29 23.26 -29.24
C ASP A 75 22.66 23.12 -27.74
N GLY A 76 21.79 22.47 -26.98
CA GLY A 76 21.85 22.39 -25.52
C GLY A 76 20.60 22.95 -24.87
N LEU A 77 20.38 22.60 -23.59
CA LEU A 77 19.24 23.09 -22.83
C LEU A 77 19.56 24.43 -22.17
N SER A 78 18.67 25.40 -22.36
CA SER A 78 18.63 26.63 -21.59
C SER A 78 18.39 26.37 -20.10
N ARG A 79 18.61 27.39 -19.27
CA ARG A 79 18.34 27.29 -17.83
C ARG A 79 16.87 27.00 -17.54
N GLY A 80 15.95 27.64 -18.26
CA GLY A 80 14.51 27.46 -18.07
C GLY A 80 14.03 26.05 -18.43
N GLU A 81 14.53 25.50 -19.54
CA GLU A 81 14.19 24.14 -19.98
C GLU A 81 14.69 23.09 -18.99
N LYS A 82 15.90 23.28 -18.42
CA LYS A 82 16.41 22.41 -17.34
C LYS A 82 15.51 22.45 -16.11
N ILE A 83 15.16 23.66 -15.66
CA ILE A 83 14.26 23.85 -14.50
C ILE A 83 12.92 23.16 -14.76
N TYR A 84 12.35 23.31 -15.95
CA TYR A 84 11.09 22.66 -16.33
C TYR A 84 11.20 21.14 -16.29
N LEU A 85 12.17 20.56 -17.00
CA LEU A 85 12.34 19.11 -17.07
C LEU A 85 12.60 18.50 -15.68
N ASP A 86 13.44 19.15 -14.86
CA ASP A 86 13.72 18.71 -13.50
C ASP A 86 12.47 18.80 -12.62
N SER A 87 11.68 19.88 -12.77
CA SER A 87 10.44 20.08 -12.01
C SER A 87 9.39 19.03 -12.36
N GLU A 88 9.18 18.77 -13.64
CA GLU A 88 8.22 17.78 -14.12
C GLU A 88 8.64 16.35 -13.75
N GLN A 89 9.93 16.03 -13.90
CA GLN A 89 10.47 14.74 -13.50
C GLN A 89 10.33 14.52 -11.98
N ALA A 90 10.63 15.54 -11.17
CA ALA A 90 10.45 15.48 -9.73
C ALA A 90 8.97 15.27 -9.37
N LEU A 91 8.07 16.04 -9.99
CA LEU A 91 6.65 15.99 -9.69
C LEU A 91 6.00 14.64 -10.03
N VAL A 92 6.31 14.08 -11.20
CA VAL A 92 5.76 12.77 -11.58
C VAL A 92 6.30 11.66 -10.68
N THR A 93 7.59 11.70 -10.36
CA THR A 93 8.23 10.72 -9.47
C THR A 93 7.62 10.80 -8.07
N ALA A 94 7.43 12.01 -7.54
CA ALA A 94 6.80 12.26 -6.25
C ALA A 94 5.38 11.72 -6.18
N SER A 95 4.60 11.98 -7.22
CA SER A 95 3.20 11.53 -7.30
C SER A 95 3.11 10.00 -7.32
N ALA A 96 4.01 9.34 -8.06
CA ALA A 96 4.07 7.88 -8.09
C ALA A 96 4.46 7.28 -6.72
N ILE A 97 5.50 7.85 -6.07
CA ILE A 97 5.94 7.42 -4.74
C ILE A 97 4.82 7.60 -3.71
N GLU A 98 4.19 8.78 -3.67
CA GLU A 98 3.09 9.10 -2.76
C GLU A 98 1.94 8.09 -2.92
N ASN A 99 1.50 7.81 -4.15
CA ASN A 99 0.39 6.88 -4.39
C ASN A 99 0.76 5.43 -4.00
N ILE A 100 1.94 4.94 -4.39
CA ILE A 100 2.37 3.57 -4.08
C ILE A 100 2.53 3.39 -2.56
N ALA A 101 3.21 4.34 -1.90
CA ALA A 101 3.48 4.25 -0.48
C ALA A 101 2.18 4.33 0.34
N THR A 102 1.30 5.30 0.06
CA THR A 102 0.05 5.46 0.80
C THR A 102 -0.87 4.24 0.65
N LYS A 103 -0.93 3.61 -0.53
CA LYS A 103 -1.70 2.37 -0.73
C LYS A 103 -1.08 1.15 -0.07
N GLY A 104 0.24 1.05 -0.06
CA GLY A 104 0.93 -0.01 0.68
C GLY A 104 0.69 0.11 2.19
N LEU A 105 0.67 1.35 2.69
CA LEU A 105 0.39 1.63 4.10
C LEU A 105 -1.08 1.41 4.46
N ASP A 106 -2.02 1.73 3.57
CA ASP A 106 -3.44 1.36 3.74
C ASP A 106 -3.62 -0.15 3.89
N LEU A 107 -2.95 -0.94 3.05
CA LEU A 107 -2.96 -2.40 3.16
C LEU A 107 -2.39 -2.87 4.50
N LEU A 108 -1.24 -2.35 4.92
CA LEU A 108 -0.63 -2.71 6.21
C LEU A 108 -1.53 -2.35 7.40
N ILE A 109 -2.14 -1.17 7.37
CA ILE A 109 -3.08 -0.71 8.39
C ILE A 109 -4.25 -1.68 8.50
N SER A 110 -4.85 -2.07 7.37
CA SER A 110 -5.97 -3.02 7.38
C SER A 110 -5.57 -4.40 7.88
N LEU A 111 -4.38 -4.90 7.48
CA LEU A 111 -3.88 -6.19 7.98
C LEU A 111 -3.68 -6.19 9.49
N TYR A 112 -3.24 -5.06 10.07
CA TYR A 112 -3.18 -4.92 11.53
C TYR A 112 -4.56 -4.85 12.16
N ASP A 113 -5.54 -4.19 11.54
CA ASP A 113 -6.92 -4.17 12.02
C ASP A 113 -7.56 -5.56 12.01
N ASP A 114 -7.38 -6.32 10.93
CA ASP A 114 -7.88 -7.68 10.80
C ASP A 114 -7.25 -8.58 11.88
N ALA A 115 -5.93 -8.54 12.05
CA ALA A 115 -5.24 -9.32 13.08
C ALA A 115 -5.67 -8.94 14.51
N ILE A 116 -5.95 -7.65 14.75
CA ILE A 116 -6.47 -7.17 16.03
C ILE A 116 -7.89 -7.71 16.26
N GLN A 117 -8.74 -7.68 15.23
CA GLN A 117 -10.11 -8.17 15.33
C GLN A 117 -10.18 -9.68 15.54
N GLU A 118 -9.40 -10.46 14.77
CA GLU A 118 -9.38 -11.92 14.84
C GLU A 118 -9.04 -12.44 16.25
N ALA A 119 -8.08 -11.81 16.93
CA ALA A 119 -7.71 -12.25 18.27
C ALA A 119 -8.68 -11.75 19.37
N GLU A 120 -9.38 -10.62 19.17
CA GLU A 120 -10.53 -10.26 20.03
C GLU A 120 -11.68 -11.26 19.85
N ASP A 121 -11.95 -11.70 18.62
CA ASP A 121 -12.97 -12.72 18.33
C ASP A 121 -12.60 -14.07 18.95
N LEU A 122 -11.32 -14.47 18.88
CA LEU A 122 -10.82 -15.68 19.53
C LEU A 122 -10.98 -15.62 21.05
N TRP A 123 -10.65 -14.48 21.67
CA TRP A 123 -10.88 -14.27 23.10
C TRP A 123 -12.35 -14.42 23.47
N ASN A 124 -13.24 -13.76 22.73
CA ASN A 124 -14.68 -13.82 22.95
C ASN A 124 -15.23 -15.25 22.79
N LEU A 125 -14.72 -16.01 21.82
CA LEU A 125 -15.08 -17.41 21.62
C LEU A 125 -14.66 -18.28 22.81
N ILE A 126 -13.42 -18.13 23.29
CA ILE A 126 -12.89 -18.88 24.43
C ILE A 126 -13.70 -18.60 25.68
N VAL A 127 -14.00 -17.33 25.95
CA VAL A 127 -14.83 -16.93 27.10
C VAL A 127 -16.23 -17.56 27.00
N ARG A 128 -16.87 -17.52 25.84
CA ARG A 128 -18.19 -18.17 25.62
C ARG A 128 -18.16 -19.68 25.84
N GLN A 129 -17.11 -20.36 25.37
CA GLN A 129 -16.92 -21.79 25.59
C GLN A 129 -16.71 -22.10 27.08
N ALA A 130 -15.96 -21.26 27.80
CA ALA A 130 -15.76 -21.41 29.24
C ALA A 130 -17.07 -21.26 30.04
N TYR A 131 -17.91 -20.28 29.69
CA TYR A 131 -19.27 -20.15 30.24
C TYR A 131 -20.14 -21.38 29.99
N THR A 132 -20.02 -21.99 28.81
CA THR A 132 -20.77 -23.19 28.44
C THR A 132 -20.27 -24.42 29.21
N ALA A 133 -18.96 -24.54 29.42
CA ALA A 133 -18.35 -25.65 30.15
C ALA A 133 -18.57 -25.56 31.68
N GLY A 134 -18.64 -24.34 32.22
CA GLY A 134 -18.80 -24.07 33.65
C GLY A 134 -20.08 -23.29 34.00
N PRO A 135 -21.30 -23.80 33.71
CA PRO A 135 -22.54 -23.04 33.85
C PRO A 135 -22.91 -22.67 35.30
N LYS A 136 -22.21 -23.24 36.29
CA LYS A 136 -22.39 -22.93 37.72
C LYS A 136 -21.31 -22.00 38.29
N LEU A 137 -20.29 -21.69 37.50
CA LEU A 137 -19.21 -20.81 37.90
C LEU A 137 -19.64 -19.36 37.71
N SER A 138 -19.23 -18.50 38.62
CA SER A 138 -19.28 -17.05 38.46
C SER A 138 -18.29 -16.58 37.39
N GLU A 139 -18.49 -15.36 36.89
CA GLU A 139 -17.58 -14.72 35.93
C GLU A 139 -16.12 -14.70 36.43
N SER A 140 -15.90 -14.35 37.71
CA SER A 140 -14.56 -14.34 38.31
C SER A 140 -13.93 -15.74 38.38
N GLU A 141 -14.72 -16.78 38.65
CA GLU A 141 -14.22 -18.17 38.69
C GLU A 141 -13.84 -18.65 37.29
N ILE A 142 -14.60 -18.27 36.26
CA ILE A 142 -14.27 -18.57 34.86
C ILE A 142 -12.96 -17.90 34.46
N TYR A 143 -12.81 -16.59 34.70
CA TYR A 143 -11.56 -15.89 34.35
C TYR A 143 -10.37 -16.40 35.15
N SER A 144 -10.56 -16.76 36.42
CA SER A 144 -9.49 -17.37 37.23
C SER A 144 -9.08 -18.73 36.67
N ALA A 145 -10.04 -19.59 36.33
CA ALA A 145 -9.74 -20.91 35.75
C ALA A 145 -9.04 -20.82 34.39
N LEU A 146 -9.42 -19.85 33.54
CA LEU A 146 -8.70 -19.57 32.30
C LEU A 146 -7.27 -19.08 32.58
N SER A 147 -7.10 -18.16 33.52
CA SER A 147 -5.78 -17.64 33.92
C SER A 147 -4.87 -18.73 34.49
N ASP A 148 -5.41 -19.69 35.25
CA ASP A 148 -4.65 -20.79 35.85
C ASP A 148 -4.00 -21.71 34.80
N VAL A 149 -4.60 -21.80 33.60
CA VAL A 149 -4.03 -22.52 32.45
C VAL A 149 -3.27 -21.62 31.48
N GLY A 150 -2.97 -20.38 31.88
CA GLY A 150 -2.21 -19.41 31.08
C GLY A 150 -3.02 -18.73 29.98
N VAL A 151 -4.35 -18.87 30.01
CA VAL A 151 -5.27 -18.28 29.04
C VAL A 151 -5.82 -16.99 29.63
N THR A 152 -5.25 -15.86 29.23
CA THR A 152 -5.74 -14.53 29.62
C THR A 152 -6.05 -13.73 28.36
N ARG A 153 -6.81 -12.64 28.53
CA ARG A 153 -7.00 -11.69 27.43
C ARG A 153 -5.64 -11.20 26.96
N GLU A 154 -4.70 -11.06 27.87
CA GLU A 154 -3.35 -10.64 27.57
C GLU A 154 -2.52 -11.68 26.80
N SER A 155 -2.68 -12.97 27.11
CA SER A 155 -1.93 -14.03 26.42
C SER A 155 -2.48 -14.35 25.03
N ILE A 156 -3.79 -14.18 24.82
CA ILE A 156 -4.44 -14.35 23.51
C ILE A 156 -4.38 -13.06 22.68
N SER A 157 -4.48 -11.89 23.33
CA SER A 157 -4.71 -10.60 22.67
C SER A 157 -3.70 -9.48 23.02
N VAL A 158 -2.64 -9.65 23.84
CA VAL A 158 -1.81 -8.48 24.26
C VAL A 158 -0.34 -8.51 23.87
N SER A 159 0.40 -9.62 23.94
CA SER A 159 1.84 -9.57 23.60
C SER A 159 2.11 -9.22 22.14
N ASP A 160 1.26 -9.70 21.22
CA ASP A 160 1.32 -9.36 19.79
C ASP A 160 0.59 -8.04 19.44
N PHE A 161 -0.42 -7.62 20.21
CA PHE A 161 -1.21 -6.43 19.88
C PHE A 161 -0.55 -5.13 20.24
N GLN A 162 0.21 -5.06 21.33
CA GLN A 162 0.93 -3.84 21.61
C GLN A 162 1.88 -3.54 20.45
N ARG A 163 2.56 -4.58 19.95
CA ARG A 163 3.37 -4.52 18.75
C ARG A 163 2.56 -4.19 17.49
N TYR A 164 1.37 -4.78 17.29
CA TYR A 164 0.52 -4.45 16.14
C TYR A 164 -0.01 -3.02 16.18
N ARG A 165 -0.45 -2.54 17.35
CA ARG A 165 -0.88 -1.14 17.56
C ARG A 165 0.26 -0.16 17.32
N GLU A 166 1.46 -0.45 17.82
CA GLU A 166 2.65 0.35 17.56
C GLU A 166 3.02 0.39 16.08
N LYS A 167 3.05 -0.77 15.41
CA LYS A 167 3.35 -0.83 13.97
C LYS A 167 2.25 -0.17 13.13
N LYS A 168 0.98 -0.29 13.53
CA LYS A 168 -0.13 0.41 12.89
C LYS A 168 -0.01 1.92 13.05
N ALA A 169 0.34 2.40 14.25
CA ALA A 169 0.58 3.83 14.50
C ALA A 169 1.75 4.36 13.65
N LEU A 170 2.84 3.60 13.55
CA LEU A 170 3.97 3.92 12.68
C LEU A 170 3.54 3.96 11.19
N ALA A 171 2.69 3.02 10.75
CA ALA A 171 2.18 3.02 9.39
C ALA A 171 1.33 4.26 9.09
N TYR A 172 0.50 4.71 10.04
CA TYR A 172 -0.24 5.97 9.91
C TYR A 172 0.67 7.19 9.87
N GLU A 173 1.71 7.22 10.69
CA GLU A 173 2.68 8.31 10.69
C GLU A 173 3.40 8.41 9.35
N LEU A 174 3.96 7.29 8.89
CA LEU A 174 4.63 7.23 7.59
C LEU A 174 3.68 7.57 6.44
N LYS A 175 2.39 7.18 6.54
CA LYS A 175 1.39 7.53 5.54
C LYS A 175 1.23 9.05 5.45
N ARG A 176 1.10 9.72 6.60
CA ARG A 176 1.01 11.19 6.67
C ARG A 176 2.28 11.89 6.16
N GLU A 177 3.45 11.28 6.32
CA GLU A 177 4.69 11.82 5.78
C GLU A 177 4.73 11.76 4.25
N PHE A 178 4.26 10.66 3.66
CA PHE A 178 4.14 10.51 2.22
C PHE A 178 3.02 11.38 1.64
N GLU A 179 1.90 11.52 2.35
CA GLU A 179 0.79 12.38 1.97
C GLU A 179 1.27 13.83 1.78
N GLY A 180 1.02 14.35 0.58
CA GLY A 180 1.34 15.72 0.24
C GLY A 180 2.82 15.97 -0.09
N ILE A 181 3.67 14.95 -0.28
CA ILE A 181 4.99 15.15 -0.88
C ILE A 181 4.84 15.78 -2.28
N ALA A 182 3.96 15.23 -3.12
CA ALA A 182 3.70 15.77 -4.45
C ALA A 182 3.07 17.17 -4.35
N GLN A 183 2.19 17.41 -3.37
CA GLN A 183 1.61 18.73 -3.14
C GLN A 183 2.68 19.77 -2.77
N LYS A 184 3.59 19.45 -1.85
CA LYS A 184 4.71 20.32 -1.47
C LYS A 184 5.59 20.65 -2.68
N MET A 185 5.86 19.68 -3.56
CA MET A 185 6.58 19.93 -4.81
C MET A 185 5.81 20.88 -5.73
N ARG A 186 4.51 20.65 -5.96
CA ARG A 186 3.65 21.55 -6.77
C ARG A 186 3.67 22.98 -6.22
N SER A 187 3.55 23.14 -4.90
CA SER A 187 3.60 24.46 -4.27
C SER A 187 4.97 25.13 -4.43
N GLY A 188 6.07 24.38 -4.35
CA GLY A 188 7.42 24.88 -4.62
C GLY A 188 7.59 25.37 -6.05
N ILE A 189 7.15 24.57 -7.03
CA ILE A 189 7.15 24.92 -8.45
C ILE A 189 6.32 26.18 -8.68
N GLN A 190 5.08 26.21 -8.18
CA GLN A 190 4.19 27.36 -8.35
C GLN A 190 4.79 28.66 -7.79
N LYS A 191 5.40 28.60 -6.60
CA LYS A 191 6.07 29.76 -6.02
C LYS A 191 7.19 30.30 -6.91
N GLN A 192 7.94 29.42 -7.57
CA GLN A 192 8.98 29.82 -8.52
C GLN A 192 8.38 30.47 -9.77
N LEU A 193 7.27 29.93 -10.30
CA LEU A 193 6.58 30.49 -11.46
C LEU A 193 5.93 31.86 -11.15
N ASP A 194 5.41 32.05 -9.95
CA ASP A 194 4.83 33.33 -9.53
C ASP A 194 5.88 34.46 -9.52
N GLN A 195 7.14 34.10 -9.20
CA GLN A 195 8.28 35.02 -9.14
C GLN A 195 8.92 35.28 -10.51
N ASP A 196 8.75 34.36 -11.46
CA ASP A 196 9.34 34.43 -12.80
C ASP A 196 8.26 34.25 -13.88
N GLN A 197 7.67 35.37 -14.30
CA GLN A 197 6.58 35.40 -15.27
C GLN A 197 7.01 34.96 -16.67
N GLU A 198 8.30 35.07 -17.02
CA GLU A 198 8.81 34.55 -18.29
C GLU A 198 8.89 33.03 -18.24
N LEU A 199 9.47 32.48 -17.16
CA LEU A 199 9.51 31.04 -16.91
C LEU A 199 8.09 30.45 -16.87
N ALA A 200 7.14 31.12 -16.22
CA ALA A 200 5.74 30.69 -16.19
C ALA A 200 5.09 30.63 -17.57
N ARG A 201 5.41 31.56 -18.48
CA ARG A 201 4.94 31.51 -19.87
C ARG A 201 5.61 30.36 -20.63
N ASN A 202 6.89 30.14 -20.42
CA ASN A 202 7.63 29.06 -21.07
C ASN A 202 7.14 27.68 -20.63
N PHE A 203 6.86 27.48 -19.34
CA PHE A 203 6.23 26.25 -18.81
C PHE A 203 4.95 25.92 -19.58
N LYS A 204 4.06 26.91 -19.76
CA LYS A 204 2.82 26.72 -20.53
C LYS A 204 3.07 26.34 -21.99
N GLN A 205 4.13 26.86 -22.61
CA GLN A 205 4.49 26.50 -23.98
C GLN A 205 5.03 25.07 -24.06
N TRP A 206 5.87 24.67 -23.11
CA TRP A 206 6.45 23.32 -23.08
C TRP A 206 5.41 22.25 -22.73
N ASP A 207 4.42 22.56 -21.88
CA ASP A 207 3.29 21.68 -21.61
C ASP A 207 2.49 21.34 -22.88
N LEU A 208 2.37 22.30 -23.82
CA LEU A 208 1.70 22.07 -25.11
C LEU A 208 2.53 21.24 -26.09
N MET A 209 3.84 21.12 -25.85
CA MET A 209 4.74 20.32 -26.68
C MET A 209 4.82 18.87 -26.19
N ARG A 210 4.46 18.60 -24.94
CA ARG A 210 4.59 17.30 -24.29
C ARG A 210 3.79 16.21 -24.99
#